data_AF-A0A258C4N7-F1
#
_entry.id   AF-A0A258C4N7-F1
#
_cell.length_a   1.000
_cell.length_b   1.000
_cell.length_c   1.000
_cell.angle_alpha   90.00
_cell.angle_beta   90.00
_cell.angle_gamma   90.00
#
_symmetry.space_group_name_H-M   'P 1'
#
loop_
_entity.id
_entity.type
_entity.pdbx_description
1 polymer ?
#
loop_
_entity_poly.entity_id
_entity_poly.type
_entity_poly.pdbx_seq_one_letter_code
_entity_poly.pdbx_strand_id
1 'polypeptide(L)'
;KQQDMAGTEVGTFNDRIREAVRSAALFSGVNNDGNLAQQDFVRISLAGTLKDFVFKNYRDITGPASSANWNGQAAGYADSPADIINYVSKHDNETLWDNLQAKLPESMALTERVRAQNVAIAIPLMSQGIPFLQLGGDFLRSKSMDRDSYDSGDWFNFVDFTYQTNNWAVGLPLAEKNEASWENIARLFLNHETKAESEDIQFAAAVFAEFLSIRSSSPLFRLRTADDITARLGFHNIGRNQQQGLIVMSLDDGLGVPDLDPMYDAIVVVINGTAGELSHTVPTAAGFELHPTQQASVDQRVHSASFTQQADAGIFTVPANTIAVFVKPQMGAQGPGLAADATLGAPDIPPYAATDVFVRGGFNGWGEADAFSYDGAGIYTASINIDQGSYEFKVASSDWSTVNIGAGAAGNQVVVGTPLVIQTSNDNLRIDIAK
;
A
#
# COMPACT_ATOMS: atom_id res chain seq x y z
N LYS A 1 20.86 -1.16 7.82
CA LYS A 1 19.69 -1.30 6.92
C LYS A 1 18.43 -1.38 7.78
N GLN A 2 17.23 -1.04 7.30
CA GLN A 2 15.98 -1.12 8.10
C GLN A 2 15.81 -2.51 8.76
N GLN A 3 16.11 -3.57 8.00
CA GLN A 3 16.09 -4.96 8.47
C GLN A 3 17.00 -5.25 9.67
N ASP A 4 18.13 -4.54 9.79
CA ASP A 4 19.08 -4.75 10.90
C ASP A 4 18.56 -4.16 12.22
N MET A 5 17.53 -3.32 12.16
CA MET A 5 16.89 -2.70 13.32
C MET A 5 15.63 -3.45 13.78
N ALA A 6 15.20 -4.48 13.06
CA ALA A 6 14.02 -5.26 13.41
C ALA A 6 14.17 -5.86 14.82
N GLY A 7 13.12 -5.72 15.63
CA GLY A 7 13.07 -6.26 17.00
C GLY A 7 13.85 -5.44 18.03
N THR A 8 14.49 -4.34 17.62
CA THR A 8 15.15 -3.41 18.55
C THR A 8 14.20 -2.37 19.14
N GLU A 9 13.00 -2.23 18.57
CA GLU A 9 12.02 -1.19 18.90
C GLU A 9 12.52 0.24 18.68
N VAL A 10 13.62 0.39 17.91
CA VAL A 10 14.08 1.67 17.39
C VAL A 10 13.37 1.92 16.06
N GLY A 11 12.35 2.77 16.10
CA GLY A 11 11.51 3.09 14.95
C GLY A 11 12.29 3.56 13.72
N THR A 12 12.00 2.98 12.56
CA THR A 12 12.54 3.37 11.26
C THR A 12 11.42 3.83 10.32
N PHE A 13 11.72 4.84 9.50
CA PHE A 13 10.77 5.37 8.52
C PHE A 13 10.40 4.31 7.49
N ASN A 14 9.11 4.04 7.32
CA ASN A 14 8.60 3.08 6.37
C ASN A 14 8.41 3.71 4.98
N ASP A 15 9.36 3.46 4.09
CA ASP A 15 9.29 3.96 2.72
C ASP A 15 8.26 3.20 1.86
N ARG A 16 7.83 1.99 2.26
CA ARG A 16 6.87 1.17 1.49
C ARG A 16 5.51 1.86 1.45
N ILE A 17 4.98 2.25 2.60
CA ILE A 17 3.70 2.98 2.69
C ILE A 17 3.80 4.34 1.99
N ARG A 18 4.94 5.02 2.15
CA ARG A 18 5.18 6.33 1.54
C ARG A 18 5.04 6.24 0.02
N GLU A 19 5.82 5.36 -0.61
CA GLU A 19 5.82 5.23 -2.07
C GLU A 19 4.49 4.71 -2.59
N ALA A 20 3.90 3.71 -1.92
CA ALA A 20 2.64 3.13 -2.34
C ALA A 20 1.49 4.14 -2.35
N VAL A 21 1.33 4.91 -1.27
CA VAL A 21 0.30 5.96 -1.20
C VAL A 21 0.62 7.12 -2.13
N ARG A 22 1.88 7.61 -2.13
CA ARG A 22 2.30 8.72 -2.99
C ARG A 22 2.22 8.36 -4.47
N SER A 23 2.28 7.09 -4.87
CA SER A 23 2.11 6.68 -6.27
C SER A 23 0.77 7.10 -6.87
N ALA A 24 -0.23 7.38 -6.03
CA ALA A 24 -1.63 7.60 -6.40
C ALA A 24 -2.29 6.39 -7.11
N ALA A 25 -1.67 5.21 -7.08
CA ALA A 25 -2.21 4.00 -7.70
C ALA A 25 -3.64 3.69 -7.23
N LEU A 26 -3.92 3.86 -5.93
CA LEU A 26 -5.24 3.69 -5.33
C LEU A 26 -6.34 4.53 -6.02
N PHE A 27 -5.96 5.70 -6.56
CA PHE A 27 -6.88 6.67 -7.18
C PHE A 27 -6.91 6.60 -8.71
N SER A 28 -6.12 5.72 -9.31
CA SER A 28 -5.92 5.71 -10.77
C SER A 28 -7.12 5.20 -11.55
N GLY A 29 -7.93 4.31 -10.96
CA GLY A 29 -8.97 3.57 -11.68
C GLY A 29 -8.43 2.59 -12.74
N VAL A 30 -7.11 2.39 -12.80
CA VAL A 30 -6.47 1.50 -13.77
C VAL A 30 -6.13 0.18 -13.08
N ASN A 31 -6.76 -0.90 -13.54
CA ASN A 31 -6.50 -2.25 -13.05
C ASN A 31 -5.32 -2.88 -13.80
N ASN A 32 -4.12 -2.81 -13.21
CA ASN A 32 -2.91 -3.46 -13.72
C ASN A 32 -2.04 -3.96 -12.55
N ASP A 33 -1.12 -4.88 -12.85
CA ASP A 33 -0.19 -5.47 -11.88
C ASP A 33 0.56 -4.43 -11.04
N GLY A 34 1.03 -3.34 -11.64
CA GLY A 34 1.77 -2.30 -10.93
C GLY A 34 0.93 -1.63 -9.85
N ASN A 35 -0.30 -1.25 -10.17
CA ASN A 35 -1.22 -0.61 -9.22
C ASN A 35 -1.71 -1.58 -8.15
N LEU A 36 -1.94 -2.84 -8.51
CA LEU A 36 -2.29 -3.89 -7.56
C LEU A 36 -1.13 -4.19 -6.60
N ALA A 37 0.12 -4.19 -7.08
CA ALA A 37 1.30 -4.31 -6.24
C ALA A 37 1.42 -3.15 -5.23
N GLN A 38 1.16 -1.90 -5.66
CA GLN A 38 1.11 -0.77 -4.72
C GLN A 38 0.01 -0.95 -3.66
N GLN A 39 -1.15 -1.48 -4.04
CA GLN A 39 -2.24 -1.78 -3.10
C GLN A 39 -1.82 -2.83 -2.04
N ASP A 40 -1.04 -3.84 -2.43
CA ASP A 40 -0.46 -4.81 -1.50
C ASP A 40 0.56 -4.17 -0.55
N PHE A 41 1.41 -3.25 -1.01
CA PHE A 41 2.33 -2.54 -0.13
C PHE A 41 1.60 -1.65 0.89
N VAL A 42 0.44 -1.09 0.53
CA VAL A 42 -0.44 -0.42 1.50
C VAL A 42 -0.96 -1.43 2.54
N ARG A 43 -1.43 -2.61 2.14
CA ARG A 43 -1.89 -3.66 3.08
C ARG A 43 -0.79 -4.11 4.05
N ILE A 44 0.39 -4.45 3.52
CA ILE A 44 1.55 -4.82 4.32
C ILE A 44 1.86 -3.72 5.36
N SER A 45 1.78 -2.46 4.94
CA SER A 45 2.06 -1.34 5.83
C SER A 45 0.97 -1.08 6.85
N LEU A 46 -0.31 -1.27 6.49
CA LEU A 46 -1.45 -1.24 7.41
C LEU A 46 -1.30 -2.30 8.51
N ALA A 47 -0.71 -3.45 8.19
CA ALA A 47 -0.36 -4.52 9.14
C ALA A 47 0.96 -4.29 9.88
N GLY A 48 1.49 -3.06 9.90
CA GLY A 48 2.70 -2.73 10.65
C GLY A 48 3.99 -3.24 9.98
N THR A 49 3.98 -3.54 8.68
CA THR A 49 5.15 -3.97 7.90
C THR A 49 5.91 -5.14 8.54
N LEU A 50 5.17 -5.97 9.29
CA LEU A 50 5.71 -7.10 10.03
C LEU A 50 6.20 -8.17 9.03
N LYS A 51 7.42 -8.66 9.22
CA LYS A 51 8.04 -9.59 8.27
C LYS A 51 7.25 -10.90 8.11
N ASP A 52 6.63 -11.37 9.19
CA ASP A 52 5.95 -12.67 9.26
C ASP A 52 4.42 -12.57 9.09
N PHE A 53 3.87 -11.34 8.95
CA PHE A 53 2.44 -11.18 8.71
C PHE A 53 2.04 -11.84 7.38
N VAL A 54 1.15 -12.82 7.44
CA VAL A 54 0.72 -13.59 6.28
C VAL A 54 -0.45 -12.89 5.60
N PHE A 55 -0.32 -12.66 4.30
CA PHE A 55 -1.37 -12.06 3.50
C PHE A 55 -1.43 -12.69 2.10
N LYS A 56 -2.59 -12.57 1.43
CA LYS A 56 -2.75 -12.95 0.02
C LYS A 56 -2.57 -11.72 -0.87
N ASN A 57 -1.60 -11.80 -1.78
CA ASN A 57 -1.27 -10.73 -2.71
C ASN A 57 -2.17 -10.75 -3.95
N TYR A 58 -1.95 -9.81 -4.87
CA TYR A 58 -2.72 -9.67 -6.11
C TYR A 58 -2.54 -10.79 -7.15
N ARG A 59 -1.65 -11.74 -6.91
CA ARG A 59 -1.41 -12.92 -7.77
C ARG A 59 -1.90 -14.22 -7.12
N ASP A 60 -2.74 -14.13 -6.10
CA ASP A 60 -3.23 -15.25 -5.27
C ASP A 60 -2.13 -15.96 -4.44
N ILE A 61 -0.94 -15.39 -4.36
CA ILE A 61 0.16 -15.90 -3.53
C ILE A 61 -0.12 -15.52 -2.08
N THR A 62 -0.08 -16.50 -1.18
CA THR A 62 -0.36 -16.27 0.24
C THR A 62 0.87 -16.58 1.08
N GLY A 63 1.59 -15.57 1.53
CA GLY A 63 2.83 -15.77 2.25
C GLY A 63 3.15 -14.66 3.23
N PRO A 64 4.26 -14.78 3.97
CA PRO A 64 4.71 -13.73 4.87
C PRO A 64 5.03 -12.47 4.06
N ALA A 65 4.78 -11.29 4.61
CA ALA A 65 5.04 -10.02 3.94
C ALA A 65 6.51 -9.83 3.55
N SER A 66 7.44 -10.52 4.24
CA SER A 66 8.86 -10.58 3.88
C SER A 66 9.15 -11.31 2.57
N SER A 67 8.20 -12.08 2.03
CA SER A 67 8.32 -12.75 0.73
C SER A 67 7.95 -11.86 -0.46
N ALA A 68 7.23 -10.76 -0.23
CA ALA A 68 6.91 -9.82 -1.29
C ALA A 68 8.13 -8.92 -1.59
N ASN A 69 8.49 -8.80 -2.86
CA ASN A 69 9.58 -7.95 -3.29
C ASN A 69 9.12 -6.49 -3.44
N TRP A 70 9.76 -5.59 -2.71
CA TRP A 70 9.73 -4.15 -2.88
C TRP A 70 11.11 -3.65 -3.30
N ASN A 71 11.29 -3.35 -4.59
CA ASN A 71 12.53 -2.78 -5.17
C ASN A 71 13.82 -3.55 -4.81
N GLY A 72 13.78 -4.89 -4.92
CA GLY A 72 14.89 -5.79 -4.58
C GLY A 72 15.06 -6.05 -3.08
N GLN A 73 14.06 -5.71 -2.25
CA GLN A 73 14.07 -5.90 -0.81
C GLN A 73 12.77 -6.54 -0.33
N ALA A 74 12.79 -7.15 0.86
CA ALA A 74 11.58 -7.59 1.53
C ALA A 74 10.63 -6.40 1.80
N ALA A 75 9.36 -6.55 1.43
CA ALA A 75 8.34 -5.55 1.69
C ALA A 75 8.03 -5.46 3.19
N GLY A 76 7.82 -6.59 3.86
CA GLY A 76 7.78 -6.71 5.33
C GLY A 76 9.17 -6.92 5.93
N TYR A 77 9.51 -6.21 7.01
CA TYR A 77 10.81 -6.31 7.67
C TYR A 77 10.80 -6.18 9.19
N ALA A 78 9.75 -5.65 9.80
CA ALA A 78 9.70 -5.42 11.24
C ALA A 78 9.38 -6.69 12.03
N ASP A 79 9.86 -6.74 13.27
CA ASP A 79 9.46 -7.76 14.27
C ASP A 79 8.42 -7.21 15.25
N SER A 80 8.38 -5.89 15.43
CA SER A 80 7.43 -5.19 16.29
C SER A 80 6.80 -4.02 15.55
N PRO A 81 5.50 -3.71 15.76
CA PRO A 81 4.93 -2.46 15.23
C PRO A 81 5.65 -1.21 15.74
N ALA A 82 6.38 -1.29 16.86
CA ALA A 82 7.22 -0.20 17.35
C ALA A 82 8.45 0.10 16.45
N ASP A 83 8.86 -0.85 15.61
CA ASP A 83 9.96 -0.66 14.65
C ASP A 83 9.57 0.27 13.48
N ILE A 84 8.29 0.62 13.34
CA ILE A 84 7.73 1.24 12.14
C ILE A 84 7.20 2.64 12.39
N ILE A 85 7.75 3.60 11.64
CA ILE A 85 7.24 4.96 11.50
C ILE A 85 6.57 5.12 10.12
N ASN A 86 5.24 5.10 10.09
CA ASN A 86 4.44 5.25 8.87
C ASN A 86 4.22 6.71 8.50
N TYR A 87 4.50 7.07 7.26
CA TYR A 87 4.41 8.45 6.78
C TYR A 87 4.17 8.51 5.27
N VAL A 88 3.52 9.58 4.82
CA VAL A 88 3.30 9.87 3.38
C VAL A 88 3.85 11.23 2.97
N SER A 89 4.32 12.01 3.95
CA SER A 89 4.98 13.29 3.74
C SER A 89 5.93 13.59 4.89
N LYS A 90 6.99 14.34 4.60
CA LYS A 90 7.98 14.83 5.56
C LYS A 90 8.57 16.16 5.07
N HIS A 91 9.61 16.67 5.72
CA HIS A 91 10.23 17.93 5.32
C HIS A 91 10.97 17.86 3.98
N ASP A 92 11.72 16.77 3.73
CA ASP A 92 12.36 16.49 2.44
C ASP A 92 11.36 15.97 1.40
N ASN A 93 11.65 16.21 0.12
CA ASN A 93 10.79 15.93 -1.02
C ASN A 93 9.51 16.79 -1.02
N GLU A 94 8.68 16.60 -2.04
CA GLU A 94 7.44 17.36 -2.20
C GLU A 94 6.47 17.04 -1.05
N THR A 95 5.65 18.01 -0.65
CA THR A 95 4.53 17.75 0.27
C THR A 95 3.56 16.73 -0.34
N LEU A 96 2.66 16.16 0.48
CA LEU A 96 1.65 15.24 -0.06
C LEU A 96 0.75 15.91 -1.11
N TRP A 97 0.32 17.14 -0.86
CA TRP A 97 -0.51 17.90 -1.79
C TRP A 97 0.21 18.05 -3.14
N ASP A 98 1.45 18.56 -3.10
CA ASP A 98 2.27 18.78 -4.29
C ASP A 98 2.51 17.48 -5.06
N ASN A 99 2.82 16.40 -4.35
CA ASN A 99 3.08 15.11 -4.97
C ASN A 99 1.83 14.53 -5.66
N LEU A 100 0.66 14.65 -5.03
CA LEU A 100 -0.59 14.14 -5.59
C LEU A 100 -1.02 14.94 -6.81
N GLN A 101 -0.82 16.26 -6.86
CA GLN A 101 -1.20 17.03 -8.06
C GLN A 101 -0.45 16.58 -9.32
N ALA A 102 0.79 16.12 -9.18
CA ALA A 102 1.55 15.58 -10.29
C ALA A 102 1.11 14.17 -10.75
N LYS A 103 0.31 13.45 -9.95
CA LYS A 103 0.03 12.01 -10.16
C LYS A 103 -1.45 11.68 -10.30
N LEU A 104 -2.33 12.49 -9.73
CA LEU A 104 -3.76 12.36 -9.90
C LEU A 104 -4.17 12.71 -11.35
N PRO A 105 -5.24 12.09 -11.89
CA PRO A 105 -5.75 12.41 -13.21
C PRO A 105 -5.93 13.92 -13.40
N GLU A 106 -5.49 14.47 -14.53
CA GLU A 106 -5.53 15.92 -14.80
C GLU A 106 -6.96 16.48 -14.69
N SER A 107 -7.95 15.71 -15.12
CA SER A 107 -9.38 16.05 -15.10
C SER A 107 -10.07 15.81 -13.74
N MET A 108 -9.36 15.34 -12.72
CA MET A 108 -9.95 15.14 -11.40
C MET A 108 -10.34 16.49 -10.79
N ALA A 109 -11.59 16.63 -10.35
CA ALA A 109 -12.10 17.85 -9.76
C ALA A 109 -11.39 18.18 -8.42
N LEU A 110 -11.31 19.46 -8.07
CA LEU A 110 -10.69 19.94 -6.83
C LEU A 110 -11.24 19.24 -5.59
N THR A 111 -12.56 19.12 -5.49
CA THR A 111 -13.23 18.43 -4.37
C THR A 111 -12.81 16.97 -4.25
N GLU A 112 -12.57 16.28 -5.37
CA GLU A 112 -12.05 14.91 -5.37
C GLU A 112 -10.55 14.85 -5.03
N ARG A 113 -9.76 15.85 -5.43
CA ARG A 113 -8.33 15.95 -5.04
C ARG A 113 -8.17 16.18 -3.54
N VAL A 114 -8.99 17.03 -2.94
CA VAL A 114 -9.03 17.27 -1.49
C VAL A 114 -9.38 15.97 -0.74
N ARG A 115 -10.32 15.19 -1.28
CA ARG A 115 -10.64 13.87 -0.72
C ARG A 115 -9.52 12.86 -0.89
N ALA A 116 -8.91 12.79 -2.07
CA ALA A 116 -7.76 11.93 -2.31
C ALA A 116 -6.61 12.26 -1.34
N GLN A 117 -6.36 13.55 -1.06
CA GLN A 117 -5.46 13.98 0.01
C GLN A 117 -5.90 13.44 1.38
N ASN A 118 -7.16 13.64 1.78
CA ASN A 118 -7.66 13.17 3.09
C ASN A 118 -7.54 11.64 3.24
N VAL A 119 -7.88 10.88 2.20
CA VAL A 119 -7.69 9.43 2.16
C VAL A 119 -6.20 9.09 2.29
N ALA A 120 -5.34 9.71 1.48
CA ALA A 120 -3.91 9.43 1.47
C ALA A 120 -3.23 9.72 2.83
N ILE A 121 -3.55 10.85 3.47
CA ILE A 121 -2.96 11.21 4.76
C ILE A 121 -3.54 10.42 5.94
N ALA A 122 -4.76 9.90 5.81
CA ALA A 122 -5.39 9.07 6.83
C ALA A 122 -4.90 7.61 6.81
N ILE A 123 -4.31 7.12 5.71
CA ILE A 123 -3.76 5.75 5.63
C ILE A 123 -2.75 5.47 6.76
N PRO A 124 -1.75 6.31 7.03
CA PRO A 124 -0.90 6.15 8.23
C PRO A 124 -1.68 6.15 9.55
N LEU A 125 -2.74 6.95 9.69
CA LEU A 125 -3.56 6.96 10.90
C LEU A 125 -4.37 5.66 11.09
N MET A 126 -4.69 4.95 10.01
CA MET A 126 -5.40 3.67 10.06
C MET A 126 -4.45 2.47 10.14
N SER A 127 -3.13 2.68 10.02
CA SER A 127 -2.12 1.62 10.08
C SER A 127 -1.74 1.22 11.51
N GLN A 128 -1.36 -0.03 11.69
CA GLN A 128 -0.56 -0.44 12.85
C GLN A 128 0.84 0.16 12.78
N GLY A 129 1.48 0.34 13.93
CA GLY A 129 2.73 1.09 14.06
C GLY A 129 2.52 2.57 14.38
N ILE A 130 3.55 3.39 14.16
CA ILE A 130 3.59 4.78 14.64
C ILE A 130 3.36 5.73 13.45
N PRO A 131 2.23 6.48 13.39
CA PRO A 131 2.05 7.47 12.36
C PRO A 131 2.94 8.70 12.58
N PHE A 132 3.51 9.22 11.50
CA PHE A 132 4.26 10.46 11.44
C PHE A 132 3.64 11.40 10.42
N LEU A 133 3.58 12.69 10.78
CA LEU A 133 2.88 13.72 10.02
C LEU A 133 3.79 14.90 9.76
N GLN A 134 3.73 15.45 8.55
CA GLN A 134 4.35 16.73 8.23
C GLN A 134 3.44 17.87 8.72
N LEU A 135 4.02 18.88 9.37
CA LEU A 135 3.31 20.12 9.72
C LEU A 135 2.59 20.71 8.50
N GLY A 136 1.27 20.93 8.63
CA GLY A 136 0.39 21.48 7.61
C GLY A 136 -0.11 20.48 6.57
N GLY A 137 0.35 19.23 6.60
CA GLY A 137 -0.13 18.19 5.68
C GLY A 137 -1.62 17.87 5.86
N ASP A 138 -2.10 18.01 7.10
CA ASP A 138 -3.50 17.86 7.54
C ASP A 138 -4.45 18.89 6.93
N PHE A 139 -3.92 20.01 6.43
CA PHE A 139 -4.69 21.07 5.76
C PHE A 139 -4.05 21.52 4.44
N LEU A 140 -3.66 20.54 3.62
CA LEU A 140 -3.30 20.72 2.20
C LEU A 140 -1.99 21.50 1.94
N ARG A 141 -1.06 21.60 2.90
CA ARG A 141 0.19 22.36 2.71
C ARG A 141 0.89 22.05 1.39
N SER A 142 1.25 23.10 0.69
CA SER A 142 2.10 23.12 -0.48
C SER A 142 3.43 23.82 -0.16
N LYS A 143 4.46 23.48 -0.93
CA LYS A 143 5.71 24.25 -1.04
C LYS A 143 5.91 24.78 -2.45
N SER A 144 4.81 25.00 -3.18
CA SER A 144 4.81 25.36 -4.60
C SER A 144 5.63 24.37 -5.44
N MET A 145 5.49 23.06 -5.16
CA MET A 145 6.20 21.96 -5.82
C MET A 145 7.72 21.90 -5.54
N ASP A 146 8.23 22.62 -4.53
CA ASP A 146 9.64 22.52 -4.17
C ASP A 146 9.98 21.16 -3.53
N ARG A 147 10.85 20.40 -4.18
CA ARG A 147 11.31 19.09 -3.73
C ARG A 147 12.33 19.17 -2.60
N ASP A 148 13.10 20.24 -2.48
CA ASP A 148 14.17 20.34 -1.48
C ASP A 148 14.32 21.78 -1.00
N SER A 149 13.46 22.11 -0.03
CA SER A 149 13.17 23.48 0.41
C SER A 149 13.95 23.88 1.66
N TYR A 150 15.07 23.23 1.95
CA TYR A 150 15.86 23.47 3.16
C TYR A 150 16.34 24.93 3.27
N ASP A 151 16.61 25.59 2.13
CA ASP A 151 17.07 26.99 2.02
C ASP A 151 16.17 27.84 1.10
N SER A 152 14.91 27.43 0.91
CA SER A 152 13.94 28.18 0.08
C SER A 152 13.20 29.29 0.84
N GLY A 153 13.69 29.62 2.05
CA GLY A 153 13.19 30.69 2.90
C GLY A 153 11.73 30.56 3.34
N ASP A 154 11.21 31.62 3.94
CA ASP A 154 9.83 31.68 4.43
C ASP A 154 8.81 31.56 3.30
N TRP A 155 9.11 32.11 2.12
CA TRP A 155 8.19 32.18 0.98
C TRP A 155 7.67 30.80 0.54
N PHE A 156 8.57 29.86 0.25
CA PHE A 156 8.16 28.52 -0.19
C PHE A 156 7.78 27.59 0.98
N ASN A 157 8.24 27.87 2.20
CA ASN A 157 7.95 27.04 3.37
C ASN A 157 6.74 27.48 4.20
N PHE A 158 6.10 28.59 3.85
CA PHE A 158 5.00 29.20 4.58
C PHE A 158 3.90 28.20 4.93
N VAL A 159 3.40 28.31 6.16
CA VAL A 159 2.26 27.53 6.69
C VAL A 159 1.25 28.53 7.22
N ASP A 160 0.09 28.59 6.58
CA ASP A 160 -0.94 29.57 6.90
C ASP A 160 -1.97 29.00 7.88
N PHE A 161 -1.79 29.30 9.17
CA PHE A 161 -2.75 28.89 10.22
C PHE A 161 -4.07 29.70 10.19
N THR A 162 -4.21 30.68 9.30
CA THR A 162 -5.49 31.36 9.07
C THR A 162 -6.37 30.62 8.05
N TYR A 163 -5.84 29.54 7.46
CA TYR A 163 -6.49 28.72 6.44
C TYR A 163 -6.95 29.50 5.20
N GLN A 164 -6.32 30.65 4.89
CA GLN A 164 -6.67 31.43 3.69
C GLN A 164 -5.97 30.89 2.44
N THR A 165 -4.77 30.34 2.61
CA THR A 165 -3.98 29.78 1.51
C THR A 165 -3.28 28.50 1.95
N ASN A 166 -2.96 27.61 1.00
CA ASN A 166 -2.14 26.44 1.28
C ASN A 166 -0.70 26.58 0.75
N ASN A 167 -0.32 27.77 0.25
CA ASN A 167 0.95 28.09 -0.39
C ASN A 167 1.19 27.44 -1.78
N TRP A 168 0.13 26.98 -2.46
CA TRP A 168 0.21 26.45 -3.83
C TRP A 168 0.41 27.57 -4.86
N ALA A 169 1.26 27.31 -5.86
CA ALA A 169 1.49 28.19 -7.00
C ALA A 169 1.94 29.64 -6.66
N VAL A 170 2.74 29.80 -5.60
CA VAL A 170 3.32 31.10 -5.20
C VAL A 170 4.60 31.46 -5.97
N GLY A 171 4.91 30.72 -7.02
CA GLY A 171 6.09 30.89 -7.87
C GLY A 171 6.72 29.55 -8.24
N LEU A 172 7.52 29.53 -9.31
CA LEU A 172 8.34 28.36 -9.61
C LEU A 172 9.40 28.18 -8.51
N PRO A 173 9.60 26.97 -7.99
CA PRO A 173 10.57 26.71 -6.91
C PRO A 173 12.00 26.88 -7.41
N LEU A 174 12.96 26.97 -6.48
CA LEU A 174 14.37 27.30 -6.80
C LEU A 174 14.96 26.35 -7.85
N ALA A 175 15.71 26.94 -8.80
CA ALA A 175 16.24 26.24 -9.97
C ALA A 175 17.13 25.05 -9.62
N GLU A 176 17.99 25.21 -8.60
CA GLU A 176 19.03 24.25 -8.21
C GLU A 176 18.50 22.80 -8.13
N LYS A 177 17.27 22.62 -7.64
CA LYS A 177 16.66 21.30 -7.41
C LYS A 177 15.45 21.02 -8.30
N ASN A 178 14.90 22.03 -8.97
CA ASN A 178 13.57 21.94 -9.58
C ASN A 178 13.51 22.40 -11.05
N GLU A 179 14.57 22.97 -11.63
CA GLU A 179 14.54 23.54 -13.00
C GLU A 179 14.07 22.54 -14.05
N ALA A 180 14.54 21.29 -13.97
CA ALA A 180 14.14 20.22 -14.88
C ALA A 180 12.63 19.89 -14.84
N SER A 181 11.93 20.29 -13.77
CA SER A 181 10.49 20.07 -13.59
C SER A 181 9.65 21.33 -13.83
N TRP A 182 10.25 22.49 -14.07
CA TRP A 182 9.53 23.77 -14.18
C TRP A 182 8.43 23.78 -15.24
N GLU A 183 8.65 23.17 -16.41
CA GLU A 183 7.60 23.09 -17.43
C GLU A 183 6.37 22.31 -16.95
N ASN A 184 6.59 21.19 -16.24
CA ASN A 184 5.49 20.40 -15.69
C ASN A 184 4.81 21.13 -14.54
N ILE A 185 5.58 21.77 -13.66
CA ILE A 185 5.06 22.57 -12.54
C ILE A 185 4.19 23.73 -13.07
N ALA A 186 4.67 24.45 -14.09
CA ALA A 186 3.92 25.53 -14.70
C ALA A 186 2.58 25.05 -15.29
N ARG A 187 2.54 23.85 -15.91
CA ARG A 187 1.28 23.27 -16.40
C ARG A 187 0.32 22.95 -15.25
N LEU A 188 0.82 22.38 -14.15
CA LEU A 188 0.00 22.09 -12.97
C LEU A 188 -0.60 23.38 -12.38
N PHE A 189 0.17 24.45 -12.31
CA PHE A 189 -0.32 25.75 -11.80
C PHE A 189 -1.42 26.38 -12.67
N LEU A 190 -1.49 26.03 -13.96
CA LEU A 190 -2.57 26.47 -14.85
C LEU A 190 -3.85 25.66 -14.68
N ASN A 191 -3.79 24.49 -14.03
CA ASN A 191 -4.96 23.67 -13.78
C ASN A 191 -5.74 24.20 -12.57
N HIS A 192 -6.89 24.82 -12.83
CA HIS A 192 -7.78 25.35 -11.79
C HIS A 192 -8.23 24.31 -10.77
N GLU A 193 -8.27 23.01 -11.14
CA GLU A 193 -8.64 21.93 -10.22
C GLU A 193 -7.57 21.68 -9.15
N THR A 194 -6.37 22.26 -9.27
CA THR A 194 -5.29 22.13 -8.27
C THR A 194 -5.25 23.26 -7.25
N LYS A 195 -6.13 24.26 -7.39
CA LYS A 195 -6.11 25.47 -6.57
C LYS A 195 -7.12 25.38 -5.43
N ALA A 196 -6.68 24.84 -4.29
CA ALA A 196 -7.49 24.80 -3.08
C ALA A 196 -7.76 26.21 -2.53
N GLU A 197 -9.00 26.43 -2.11
CA GLU A 197 -9.44 27.67 -1.48
C GLU A 197 -9.68 27.44 0.03
N SER A 198 -10.02 28.49 0.78
CA SER A 198 -10.10 28.43 2.25
C SER A 198 -11.07 27.36 2.78
N GLU A 199 -12.18 27.11 2.09
CA GLU A 199 -13.17 26.10 2.47
C GLU A 199 -12.62 24.67 2.31
N ASP A 200 -11.84 24.41 1.27
CA ASP A 200 -11.19 23.11 1.04
C ASP A 200 -10.16 22.80 2.13
N ILE A 201 -9.38 23.81 2.51
CA ILE A 201 -8.35 23.72 3.55
C ILE A 201 -8.98 23.41 4.91
N GLN A 202 -10.05 24.13 5.27
CA GLN A 202 -10.79 23.90 6.51
C GLN A 202 -11.49 22.54 6.52
N PHE A 203 -12.07 22.13 5.39
CA PHE A 203 -12.67 20.81 5.22
C PHE A 203 -11.63 19.70 5.42
N ALA A 204 -10.45 19.81 4.80
CA ALA A 204 -9.36 18.86 4.98
C ALA A 204 -8.92 18.75 6.45
N ALA A 205 -8.73 19.89 7.12
CA ALA A 205 -8.35 19.93 8.53
C ALA A 205 -9.38 19.22 9.43
N ALA A 206 -10.67 19.48 9.20
CA ALA A 206 -11.76 18.90 9.99
C ALA A 206 -11.86 17.38 9.79
N VAL A 207 -11.82 16.91 8.53
CA VAL A 207 -11.83 15.46 8.22
C VAL A 207 -10.60 14.77 8.77
N PHE A 208 -9.42 15.41 8.72
CA PHE A 208 -8.21 14.85 9.34
C PHE A 208 -8.37 14.67 10.85
N ALA A 209 -8.93 15.67 11.55
CA ALA A 209 -9.18 15.59 12.98
C ALA A 209 -10.15 14.46 13.35
N GLU A 210 -11.14 14.16 12.50
CA GLU A 210 -12.03 13.01 12.67
C GLU A 210 -11.27 11.68 12.62
N PHE A 211 -10.38 11.47 11.65
CA PHE A 211 -9.55 10.25 11.59
C PHE A 211 -8.59 10.12 12.77
N LEU A 212 -8.04 11.23 13.26
CA LEU A 212 -7.20 11.23 14.45
C LEU A 212 -8.00 10.84 15.71
N SER A 213 -9.24 11.31 15.82
CA SER A 213 -10.18 10.94 16.88
C SER A 213 -10.52 9.44 16.81
N ILE A 214 -10.82 8.91 15.62
CA ILE A 214 -11.10 7.49 15.40
C ILE A 214 -9.90 6.61 15.78
N ARG A 215 -8.68 6.95 15.37
CA ARG A 215 -7.48 6.20 15.79
C ARG A 215 -7.34 6.15 17.32
N SER A 216 -7.74 7.23 17.99
CA SER A 216 -7.60 7.38 19.44
C SER A 216 -8.74 6.70 20.21
N SER A 217 -9.90 6.46 19.57
CA SER A 217 -11.09 5.91 20.22
C SER A 217 -10.95 4.43 20.59
N SER A 218 -10.15 3.67 19.84
CA SER A 218 -9.97 2.23 20.04
C SER A 218 -8.48 1.84 20.20
N PRO A 219 -8.14 0.96 21.16
CA PRO A 219 -6.84 0.29 21.22
C PRO A 219 -6.54 -0.58 20.00
N LEU A 220 -7.55 -1.05 19.27
CA LEU A 220 -7.39 -1.94 18.12
C LEU A 220 -6.62 -1.30 16.96
N PHE A 221 -6.62 0.03 16.83
CA PHE A 221 -5.79 0.75 15.85
C PHE A 221 -4.29 0.82 16.24
N ARG A 222 -3.95 0.42 17.48
CA ARG A 222 -2.63 0.62 18.10
C ARG A 222 -2.19 -0.63 18.87
N LEU A 223 -2.33 -1.79 18.24
CA LEU A 223 -1.87 -3.07 18.77
C LEU A 223 -0.35 -3.01 18.99
N ARG A 224 0.10 -3.60 20.10
CA ARG A 224 1.47 -3.39 20.59
C ARG A 224 2.44 -4.49 20.19
N THR A 225 1.94 -5.64 19.74
CA THR A 225 2.76 -6.82 19.46
C THR A 225 2.44 -7.37 18.07
N ALA A 226 3.42 -8.06 17.47
CA ALA A 226 3.20 -8.78 16.22
C ALA A 226 2.16 -9.89 16.36
N ASP A 227 2.11 -10.54 17.53
CA ASP A 227 1.13 -11.60 17.84
C ASP A 227 -0.30 -11.04 17.84
N ASP A 228 -0.53 -9.90 18.50
CA ASP A 228 -1.84 -9.25 18.49
C ASP A 228 -2.26 -8.85 17.07
N ILE A 229 -1.34 -8.29 16.29
CA ILE A 229 -1.64 -7.89 14.90
C ILE A 229 -1.98 -9.13 14.06
N THR A 230 -1.19 -10.20 14.19
CA THR A 230 -1.41 -11.45 13.44
C THR A 230 -2.71 -12.14 13.83
N ALA A 231 -3.09 -12.08 15.11
CA ALA A 231 -4.32 -12.70 15.60
C ALA A 231 -5.59 -11.92 15.21
N ARG A 232 -5.48 -10.60 14.97
CA ARG A 232 -6.64 -9.71 14.91
C ARG A 232 -6.83 -9.01 13.57
N LEU A 233 -5.77 -8.76 12.82
CA LEU A 233 -5.83 -7.95 11.61
C LEU A 233 -6.02 -8.81 10.36
N GLY A 234 -7.11 -8.58 9.63
CA GLY A 234 -7.43 -9.29 8.38
C GLY A 234 -7.60 -8.36 7.17
N PHE A 235 -7.52 -8.93 5.97
CA PHE A 235 -7.87 -8.25 4.71
C PHE A 235 -8.85 -9.08 3.87
N HIS A 236 -9.84 -8.42 3.27
CA HIS A 236 -10.98 -9.11 2.65
C HIS A 236 -11.15 -8.90 1.14
N ASN A 237 -10.70 -7.78 0.59
CA ASN A 237 -10.63 -7.59 -0.87
C ASN A 237 -9.20 -7.96 -1.32
N ILE A 238 -8.94 -9.23 -1.61
CA ILE A 238 -7.58 -9.80 -1.83
C ILE A 238 -7.56 -10.74 -3.04
N GLY A 239 -6.36 -11.16 -3.47
CA GLY A 239 -6.20 -12.09 -4.59
C GLY A 239 -6.31 -11.43 -5.97
N ARG A 240 -6.23 -12.22 -7.04
CA ARG A 240 -6.21 -11.70 -8.43
C ARG A 240 -7.51 -11.04 -8.88
N ASN A 241 -8.61 -11.35 -8.21
CA ASN A 241 -9.94 -10.84 -8.52
C ASN A 241 -10.33 -9.64 -7.64
N GLN A 242 -9.39 -9.11 -6.86
CA GLN A 242 -9.65 -7.95 -6.02
C GLN A 242 -10.10 -6.74 -6.84
N GLN A 243 -10.95 -5.91 -6.26
CA GLN A 243 -11.29 -4.61 -6.82
C GLN A 243 -10.10 -3.66 -6.64
N GLN A 244 -9.57 -3.12 -7.74
CA GLN A 244 -8.51 -2.12 -7.70
C GLN A 244 -9.05 -0.82 -7.09
N GLY A 245 -8.26 -0.20 -6.21
CA GLY A 245 -8.63 1.03 -5.51
C GLY A 245 -9.42 0.81 -4.22
N LEU A 246 -9.66 -0.45 -3.83
CA LEU A 246 -10.40 -0.81 -2.63
C LEU A 246 -9.56 -1.65 -1.67
N ILE A 247 -9.44 -1.22 -0.41
CA ILE A 247 -8.86 -2.02 0.67
C ILE A 247 -9.93 -2.21 1.74
N VAL A 248 -10.11 -3.45 2.19
CA VAL A 248 -11.03 -3.80 3.29
C VAL A 248 -10.20 -4.49 4.36
N MET A 249 -9.96 -3.79 5.47
CA MET A 249 -9.19 -4.25 6.62
C MET A 249 -10.13 -4.50 7.80
N SER A 250 -9.95 -5.60 8.53
CA SER A 250 -10.64 -5.85 9.80
C SER A 250 -9.67 -5.84 10.97
N LEU A 251 -10.19 -5.55 12.16
CA LEU A 251 -9.52 -5.68 13.45
C LEU A 251 -10.48 -6.42 14.38
N ASP A 252 -10.11 -7.64 14.77
CA ASP A 252 -10.90 -8.51 15.63
C ASP A 252 -10.66 -8.23 17.12
N ASP A 253 -11.75 -8.18 17.87
CA ASP A 253 -11.72 -8.21 19.34
C ASP A 253 -12.77 -9.16 19.90
N GLY A 254 -13.17 -10.14 19.11
CA GLY A 254 -14.16 -11.12 19.48
C GLY A 254 -13.63 -12.27 20.32
N LEU A 255 -14.54 -13.21 20.61
CA LEU A 255 -14.20 -14.49 21.24
C LEU A 255 -13.03 -15.18 20.52
N GLY A 256 -12.03 -15.60 21.31
CA GLY A 256 -10.82 -16.28 20.80
C GLY A 256 -9.55 -15.48 21.04
N VAL A 257 -9.69 -14.16 21.27
CA VAL A 257 -8.61 -13.25 21.68
C VAL A 257 -9.02 -12.49 22.95
N PRO A 258 -8.08 -11.96 23.76
CA PRO A 258 -8.43 -11.12 24.91
C PRO A 258 -9.23 -9.87 24.50
N ASP A 259 -10.26 -9.50 25.26
CA ASP A 259 -11.00 -8.24 25.08
C ASP A 259 -10.07 -7.03 25.36
N LEU A 260 -9.75 -6.26 24.32
CA LEU A 260 -8.90 -5.06 24.41
C LEU A 260 -9.69 -3.76 24.38
N ASP A 261 -10.84 -3.75 23.72
CA ASP A 261 -11.74 -2.64 23.52
C ASP A 261 -13.15 -3.01 23.99
N PRO A 262 -13.55 -2.62 25.22
CA PRO A 262 -14.84 -2.98 25.77
C PRO A 262 -16.04 -2.32 25.05
N MET A 263 -15.78 -1.45 24.06
CA MET A 263 -16.83 -0.81 23.26
C MET A 263 -17.14 -1.61 21.99
N TYR A 264 -16.19 -2.35 21.43
CA TYR A 264 -16.29 -2.89 20.07
C TYR A 264 -15.72 -4.29 19.94
N ASP A 265 -16.55 -5.27 19.57
CA ASP A 265 -16.12 -6.65 19.31
C ASP A 265 -15.32 -6.78 17.99
N ALA A 266 -15.43 -5.81 17.08
CA ALA A 266 -14.67 -5.74 15.84
C ALA A 266 -14.75 -4.34 15.20
N ILE A 267 -13.74 -4.02 14.38
CA ILE A 267 -13.71 -2.82 13.54
C ILE A 267 -13.42 -3.25 12.09
N VAL A 268 -14.07 -2.61 11.12
CA VAL A 268 -13.75 -2.75 9.69
C VAL A 268 -13.45 -1.38 9.10
N VAL A 269 -12.29 -1.23 8.48
CA VAL A 269 -11.88 -0.05 7.74
C VAL A 269 -11.95 -0.35 6.25
N VAL A 270 -12.77 0.40 5.52
CA VAL A 270 -12.90 0.31 4.07
C VAL A 270 -12.35 1.57 3.44
N ILE A 271 -11.28 1.43 2.65
CA ILE A 271 -10.62 2.51 1.93
C ILE A 271 -11.01 2.38 0.46
N ASN A 272 -11.90 3.25 -0.02
CA ASN A 272 -12.28 3.35 -1.42
C ASN A 272 -11.63 4.60 -2.04
N GLY A 273 -10.56 4.41 -2.82
CA GLY A 273 -9.92 5.49 -3.59
C GLY A 273 -10.46 5.63 -5.02
N THR A 274 -11.54 4.95 -5.38
CA THR A 274 -12.08 5.03 -6.74
C THR A 274 -13.04 6.21 -6.92
N ALA A 275 -13.34 6.55 -8.17
CA ALA A 275 -14.30 7.59 -8.53
C ALA A 275 -15.78 7.17 -8.37
N GLY A 276 -16.04 5.92 -7.94
CA GLY A 276 -17.38 5.38 -7.78
C GLY A 276 -17.62 4.80 -6.38
N GLU A 277 -18.88 4.66 -6.01
CA GLU A 277 -19.26 3.83 -4.87
C GLU A 277 -18.92 2.36 -5.16
N LEU A 278 -18.36 1.68 -4.17
CA LEU A 278 -18.04 0.26 -4.23
C LEU A 278 -18.68 -0.47 -3.06
N SER A 279 -19.06 -1.72 -3.30
CA SER A 279 -19.51 -2.65 -2.29
C SER A 279 -18.60 -3.87 -2.25
N HIS A 280 -18.33 -4.38 -1.05
CA HIS A 280 -17.59 -5.62 -0.84
C HIS A 280 -18.26 -6.51 0.20
N THR A 281 -18.39 -7.79 -0.13
CA THR A 281 -18.97 -8.80 0.75
C THR A 281 -17.88 -9.44 1.60
N VAL A 282 -18.06 -9.45 2.92
CA VAL A 282 -17.17 -10.12 3.87
C VAL A 282 -17.92 -11.29 4.51
N PRO A 283 -17.42 -12.53 4.38
CA PRO A 283 -18.00 -13.68 5.07
C PRO A 283 -18.06 -13.47 6.59
N THR A 284 -19.10 -14.00 7.23
CA THR A 284 -19.35 -13.94 8.68
C THR A 284 -19.56 -12.56 9.29
N ALA A 285 -19.38 -11.47 8.53
CA ALA A 285 -19.62 -10.11 9.01
C ALA A 285 -21.11 -9.89 9.35
N ALA A 286 -21.37 -9.42 10.56
CA ALA A 286 -22.71 -9.19 11.10
C ALA A 286 -22.69 -8.09 12.17
N GLY A 287 -23.79 -7.33 12.27
CA GLY A 287 -23.97 -6.33 13.33
C GLY A 287 -23.07 -5.10 13.27
N PHE A 288 -22.58 -4.70 12.08
CA PHE A 288 -21.76 -3.50 11.94
C PHE A 288 -22.61 -2.24 11.71
N GLU A 289 -22.13 -1.11 12.21
CA GLU A 289 -22.64 0.23 11.94
C GLU A 289 -21.49 1.21 11.63
N LEU A 290 -21.79 2.31 10.95
CA LEU A 290 -20.78 3.35 10.68
C LEU A 290 -20.28 3.94 12.01
N HIS A 291 -18.98 4.21 12.14
CA HIS A 291 -18.40 4.76 13.37
C HIS A 291 -19.10 6.08 13.76
N PRO A 292 -19.43 6.34 15.04
CA PRO A 292 -20.19 7.52 15.47
C PRO A 292 -19.60 8.86 15.01
N THR A 293 -18.27 9.00 15.04
CA THR A 293 -17.57 10.18 14.49
C THR A 293 -17.92 10.42 13.02
N GLN A 294 -18.03 9.37 12.21
CA GLN A 294 -18.36 9.49 10.79
C GLN A 294 -19.87 9.67 10.55
N GLN A 295 -20.73 9.13 11.41
CA GLN A 295 -22.17 9.46 11.40
C GLN A 295 -22.42 10.96 11.64
N ALA A 296 -21.55 11.61 12.42
CA ALA A 296 -21.61 13.04 12.73
C ALA A 296 -20.61 13.88 11.90
N SER A 297 -20.04 13.30 10.84
CA SER A 297 -18.94 13.93 10.09
C SER A 297 -19.36 15.23 9.41
N VAL A 298 -18.41 16.17 9.29
CA VAL A 298 -18.56 17.33 8.40
C VAL A 298 -18.67 16.91 6.93
N ASP A 299 -18.09 15.76 6.61
CA ASP A 299 -18.18 15.12 5.31
C ASP A 299 -19.54 14.41 5.14
N GLN A 300 -20.48 15.06 4.45
CA GLN A 300 -21.78 14.47 4.16
C GLN A 300 -21.72 13.24 3.23
N ARG A 301 -20.62 13.03 2.49
CA ARG A 301 -20.49 11.87 1.61
C ARG A 301 -20.34 10.59 2.42
N VAL A 302 -19.56 10.58 3.51
CA VAL A 302 -19.36 9.36 4.30
C VAL A 302 -20.64 8.88 4.98
N HIS A 303 -21.65 9.75 5.15
CA HIS A 303 -22.94 9.40 5.75
C HIS A 303 -23.71 8.33 4.95
N SER A 304 -23.45 8.18 3.65
CA SER A 304 -24.08 7.13 2.85
C SER A 304 -23.33 5.79 2.89
N ALA A 305 -22.17 5.74 3.55
CA ALA A 305 -21.48 4.47 3.80
C ALA A 305 -22.37 3.58 4.70
N SER A 306 -22.54 2.32 4.30
CA SER A 306 -23.54 1.45 4.94
C SER A 306 -23.07 0.01 5.03
N PHE A 307 -23.65 -0.70 6.00
CA PHE A 307 -23.52 -2.13 6.18
C PHE A 307 -24.88 -2.80 6.00
N THR A 308 -24.93 -3.87 5.21
CA THR A 308 -26.13 -4.71 5.03
C THR A 308 -25.80 -6.14 5.40
N GLN A 309 -26.45 -6.67 6.44
CA GLN A 309 -26.28 -8.05 6.87
C GLN A 309 -27.01 -9.04 5.94
N GLN A 310 -26.36 -10.16 5.65
CA GLN A 310 -26.91 -11.34 4.98
C GLN A 310 -26.90 -12.55 5.91
N ALA A 311 -27.24 -13.74 5.40
CA ALA A 311 -27.36 -14.94 6.23
C ALA A 311 -26.03 -15.41 6.84
N ASP A 312 -24.95 -15.38 6.06
CA ASP A 312 -23.61 -15.87 6.40
C ASP A 312 -22.49 -14.89 6.01
N ALA A 313 -22.85 -13.65 5.68
CA ALA A 313 -21.95 -12.60 5.26
C ALA A 313 -22.55 -11.22 5.53
N GLY A 314 -21.75 -10.17 5.32
CA GLY A 314 -22.21 -8.79 5.33
C GLY A 314 -21.59 -7.99 4.20
N ILE A 315 -22.34 -7.03 3.67
CA ILE A 315 -21.91 -6.15 2.58
C ILE A 315 -21.60 -4.78 3.14
N PHE A 316 -20.38 -4.30 2.92
CA PHE A 316 -19.98 -2.93 3.19
C PHE A 316 -20.02 -2.12 1.90
N THR A 317 -20.76 -1.03 1.87
CA THR A 317 -20.88 -0.12 0.74
C THR A 317 -20.28 1.23 1.11
N VAL A 318 -19.35 1.73 0.29
CA VAL A 318 -18.58 2.94 0.57
C VAL A 318 -18.48 3.84 -0.65
N PRO A 319 -18.83 5.13 -0.53
CA PRO A 319 -18.75 6.10 -1.62
C PRO A 319 -17.35 6.31 -2.18
N ALA A 320 -17.29 6.97 -3.33
CA ALA A 320 -16.05 7.37 -4.00
C ALA A 320 -15.13 8.20 -3.08
N ASN A 321 -13.82 7.97 -3.18
CA ASN A 321 -12.76 8.70 -2.45
C ASN A 321 -13.08 8.88 -0.95
N THR A 322 -13.33 7.78 -0.26
CA THR A 322 -13.78 7.76 1.13
C THR A 322 -13.10 6.63 1.91
N ILE A 323 -12.66 6.92 3.13
CA ILE A 323 -12.38 5.89 4.14
C ILE A 323 -13.59 5.83 5.07
N ALA A 324 -14.28 4.70 5.11
CA ALA A 324 -15.37 4.45 6.06
C ALA A 324 -14.90 3.43 7.10
N VAL A 325 -15.13 3.76 8.38
CA VAL A 325 -14.83 2.92 9.53
C VAL A 325 -16.16 2.43 10.08
N PHE A 326 -16.34 1.12 10.11
CA PHE A 326 -17.48 0.46 10.68
C PHE A 326 -17.08 -0.21 11.98
N VAL A 327 -17.96 -0.18 12.96
CA VAL A 327 -17.76 -0.78 14.28
C VAL A 327 -18.84 -1.81 14.53
N LYS A 328 -18.50 -2.88 15.25
CA LYS A 328 -19.45 -3.85 15.80
C LYS A 328 -19.55 -3.59 17.31
N PRO A 329 -20.60 -2.90 17.79
CA PRO A 329 -20.74 -2.58 19.20
C PRO A 329 -20.76 -3.82 20.08
N GLN A 330 -19.96 -3.82 21.14
CA GLN A 330 -20.00 -4.86 22.17
C GLN A 330 -21.22 -4.64 23.07
N MET A 331 -22.05 -5.68 23.22
CA MET A 331 -23.28 -5.64 24.00
C MET A 331 -23.14 -6.42 25.31
N GLY A 332 -22.44 -5.83 26.28
CA GLY A 332 -22.17 -6.44 27.58
C GLY A 332 -20.84 -7.18 27.61
N ALA A 333 -20.88 -8.51 27.70
CA ALA A 333 -19.67 -9.33 27.62
C ALA A 333 -19.18 -9.43 26.16
N GLN A 334 -17.87 -9.70 25.99
CA GLN A 334 -17.22 -9.91 24.70
C GLN A 334 -18.03 -10.88 23.84
N GLY A 335 -18.41 -10.42 22.65
CA GLY A 335 -19.19 -11.15 21.68
C GLY A 335 -18.32 -11.82 20.60
N PRO A 336 -18.95 -12.51 19.64
CA PRO A 336 -18.26 -12.91 18.42
C PRO A 336 -17.78 -11.65 17.69
N GLY A 337 -16.54 -11.63 17.20
CA GLY A 337 -16.00 -10.50 16.45
C GLY A 337 -16.07 -10.73 14.94
N LEU A 338 -14.95 -10.52 14.25
CA LEU A 338 -14.75 -10.84 12.83
C LEU A 338 -13.33 -11.38 12.63
N ALA A 339 -13.20 -12.69 12.45
CA ALA A 339 -11.91 -13.36 12.36
C ALA A 339 -11.03 -12.80 11.23
N ALA A 340 -9.75 -12.57 11.54
CA ALA A 340 -8.74 -12.01 10.63
C ALA A 340 -8.55 -12.85 9.34
N ASP A 341 -8.73 -14.17 9.44
CA ASP A 341 -8.49 -15.13 8.36
C ASP A 341 -9.73 -15.47 7.53
N ALA A 342 -10.87 -14.79 7.77
CA ALA A 342 -12.17 -15.09 7.14
C ALA A 342 -12.15 -15.11 5.59
N THR A 343 -11.09 -14.59 4.95
CA THR A 343 -10.92 -14.56 3.48
C THR A 343 -9.55 -15.10 3.02
N LEU A 344 -8.64 -15.41 3.94
CA LEU A 344 -7.23 -15.67 3.60
C LEU A 344 -7.02 -17.02 2.91
N GLY A 345 -7.76 -18.07 3.30
CA GLY A 345 -7.52 -19.43 2.82
C GLY A 345 -6.13 -19.96 3.23
N ALA A 346 -5.68 -21.09 2.68
CA ALA A 346 -4.39 -21.67 3.02
C ALA A 346 -3.20 -20.88 2.40
N PRO A 347 -2.05 -20.73 3.10
CA PRO A 347 -0.86 -20.09 2.56
C PRO A 347 -0.25 -20.80 1.33
N ASP A 348 0.15 -20.01 0.33
CA ASP A 348 0.98 -20.35 -0.84
C ASP A 348 2.25 -19.47 -0.80
N ILE A 349 3.32 -20.00 -0.22
CA ILE A 349 4.56 -19.25 0.07
C ILE A 349 5.55 -19.39 -1.10
N PRO A 350 6.09 -18.28 -1.64
CA PRO A 350 7.11 -18.33 -2.69
C PRO A 350 8.34 -19.14 -2.24
N PRO A 351 8.82 -20.10 -3.05
CA PRO A 351 9.99 -20.92 -2.69
C PRO A 351 11.26 -20.16 -2.32
N TYR A 352 11.48 -18.96 -2.89
CA TYR A 352 12.69 -18.16 -2.70
C TYR A 352 12.43 -16.83 -1.96
N ALA A 353 11.28 -16.71 -1.27
CA ALA A 353 10.87 -15.51 -0.55
C ALA A 353 11.01 -14.23 -1.42
N ALA A 354 11.51 -13.13 -0.86
CA ALA A 354 11.72 -11.87 -1.60
C ALA A 354 12.99 -11.84 -2.46
N THR A 355 13.67 -12.97 -2.65
CA THR A 355 14.86 -13.03 -3.50
C THR A 355 14.44 -12.90 -4.96
N ASP A 356 14.97 -11.88 -5.64
CA ASP A 356 14.82 -11.80 -7.09
C ASP A 356 15.53 -12.97 -7.78
N VAL A 357 14.76 -13.65 -8.62
CA VAL A 357 15.23 -14.76 -9.44
C VAL A 357 15.27 -14.26 -10.88
N PHE A 358 16.39 -14.46 -11.57
CA PHE A 358 16.59 -13.97 -12.94
C PHE A 358 16.87 -15.11 -13.89
N VAL A 359 16.49 -14.93 -15.16
CA VAL A 359 17.12 -15.67 -16.25
C VAL A 359 18.41 -14.92 -16.62
N ARG A 360 19.56 -15.56 -16.47
CA ARG A 360 20.87 -14.95 -16.76
C ARG A 360 21.58 -15.76 -17.83
N GLY A 361 21.95 -15.15 -18.95
CA GLY A 361 22.54 -15.87 -20.07
C GLY A 361 23.24 -14.99 -21.10
N GLY A 362 23.74 -15.61 -22.17
CA GLY A 362 24.47 -14.91 -23.23
C GLY A 362 23.66 -13.79 -23.90
N PHE A 363 22.33 -13.93 -23.98
CA PHE A 363 21.44 -12.94 -24.60
C PHE A 363 21.25 -11.65 -23.79
N ASN A 364 21.56 -11.66 -22.49
CA ASN A 364 21.49 -10.48 -21.62
C ASN A 364 22.82 -10.19 -20.90
N GLY A 365 23.93 -10.72 -21.44
CA GLY A 365 25.27 -10.52 -20.88
C GLY A 365 25.46 -11.13 -19.48
N TRP A 366 24.66 -12.14 -19.11
CA TRP A 366 24.60 -12.73 -17.77
C TRP A 366 24.18 -11.74 -16.67
N GLY A 367 23.50 -10.66 -17.07
CA GLY A 367 23.00 -9.62 -16.17
C GLY A 367 21.72 -10.00 -15.44
N GLU A 368 21.14 -9.04 -14.74
CA GLU A 368 19.91 -9.15 -13.92
C GLU A 368 18.72 -8.48 -14.62
N ALA A 369 18.75 -8.40 -15.95
CA ALA A 369 17.75 -7.69 -16.74
C ALA A 369 16.39 -8.43 -16.79
N ASP A 370 16.42 -9.76 -16.76
CA ASP A 370 15.25 -10.61 -17.02
C ASP A 370 14.80 -11.30 -15.73
N ALA A 371 14.10 -10.56 -14.87
CA ALA A 371 13.56 -11.07 -13.62
C ALA A 371 12.32 -11.96 -13.83
N PHE A 372 12.21 -13.02 -13.03
CA PHE A 372 11.01 -13.82 -12.90
C PHE A 372 9.96 -13.13 -12.02
N SER A 373 8.70 -13.32 -12.38
CA SER A 373 7.52 -13.13 -11.56
C SER A 373 7.16 -14.46 -10.90
N TYR A 374 6.93 -14.51 -9.58
CA TYR A 374 6.23 -15.63 -8.97
C TYR A 374 4.73 -15.50 -9.26
N ASP A 375 4.12 -16.57 -9.76
CA ASP A 375 2.71 -16.61 -10.18
C ASP A 375 1.86 -17.52 -9.26
N GLY A 376 2.44 -18.03 -8.17
CA GLY A 376 1.78 -18.94 -7.23
C GLY A 376 2.00 -20.42 -7.57
N ALA A 377 1.60 -21.29 -6.64
CA ALA A 377 1.68 -22.76 -6.76
C ALA A 377 3.07 -23.30 -7.18
N GLY A 378 4.16 -22.64 -6.74
CA GLY A 378 5.53 -23.01 -7.09
C GLY A 378 5.97 -22.57 -8.50
N ILE A 379 5.18 -21.76 -9.20
CA ILE A 379 5.44 -21.35 -10.59
C ILE A 379 6.10 -19.97 -10.64
N TYR A 380 7.23 -19.87 -11.36
CA TYR A 380 7.88 -18.62 -11.71
C TYR A 380 7.87 -18.43 -13.23
N THR A 381 7.50 -17.24 -13.70
CA THR A 381 7.43 -16.89 -15.13
C THR A 381 8.29 -15.67 -15.47
N ALA A 382 9.06 -15.75 -16.56
CA ALA A 382 9.77 -14.61 -17.15
C ALA A 382 9.47 -14.56 -18.65
N SER A 383 9.25 -13.36 -19.18
CA SER A 383 9.03 -13.11 -20.62
C SER A 383 10.23 -12.36 -21.18
N ILE A 384 10.93 -12.97 -22.14
CA ILE A 384 12.21 -12.47 -22.65
C ILE A 384 12.16 -12.44 -24.17
N ASN A 385 12.58 -11.33 -24.76
CA ASN A 385 12.79 -11.24 -26.19
C ASN A 385 14.21 -11.69 -26.52
N ILE A 386 14.35 -12.76 -27.30
CA ILE A 386 15.64 -13.34 -27.66
C ILE A 386 15.73 -13.38 -29.18
N ASP A 387 16.79 -12.78 -29.73
CA ASP A 387 17.09 -12.82 -31.16
C ASP A 387 17.49 -14.24 -31.61
N GLN A 388 17.38 -14.52 -32.91
CA GLN A 388 17.81 -15.79 -33.48
C GLN A 388 19.26 -16.12 -33.09
N GLY A 389 19.51 -17.32 -32.58
CA GLY A 389 20.85 -17.74 -32.16
C GLY A 389 20.86 -18.93 -31.21
N SER A 390 22.07 -19.31 -30.78
CA SER A 390 22.31 -20.33 -29.76
C SER A 390 22.84 -19.64 -28.51
N TYR A 391 22.17 -19.84 -27.37
CA TYR A 391 22.54 -19.18 -26.12
C TYR A 391 22.63 -20.17 -24.98
N GLU A 392 23.58 -19.89 -24.08
CA GLU A 392 23.63 -20.52 -22.77
C GLU A 392 23.03 -19.60 -21.71
N PHE A 393 22.37 -20.17 -20.71
CA PHE A 393 21.74 -19.42 -19.63
C PHE A 393 21.51 -20.27 -18.37
N LYS A 394 21.09 -19.62 -17.29
CA LYS A 394 20.69 -20.20 -16.00
C LYS A 394 19.53 -19.43 -15.39
N VAL A 395 18.95 -20.04 -14.36
CA VAL A 395 18.05 -19.36 -13.42
C VAL A 395 18.85 -19.10 -12.14
N ALA A 396 19.08 -17.83 -11.81
CA ALA A 396 19.94 -17.48 -10.68
C ALA A 396 19.53 -16.17 -10.01
N SER A 397 19.87 -16.05 -8.72
CA SER A 397 19.81 -14.79 -7.97
C SER A 397 21.05 -13.93 -8.25
N SER A 398 21.02 -12.68 -7.78
CA SER A 398 22.14 -11.73 -7.96
C SER A 398 23.45 -12.26 -7.36
N ASP A 399 23.37 -12.91 -6.20
CA ASP A 399 24.49 -13.48 -5.45
C ASP A 399 25.02 -14.82 -6.00
N TRP A 400 24.35 -15.43 -6.99
CA TRP A 400 24.64 -16.78 -7.51
C TRP A 400 24.65 -17.90 -6.45
N SER A 401 24.19 -17.64 -5.24
CA SER A 401 24.20 -18.61 -4.13
C SER A 401 22.83 -18.92 -3.58
N THR A 402 21.93 -17.93 -3.49
CA THR A 402 20.57 -18.16 -3.01
C THR A 402 19.76 -18.99 -4.02
N VAL A 403 19.90 -18.69 -5.30
CA VAL A 403 19.38 -19.46 -6.43
C VAL A 403 20.49 -19.61 -7.47
N ASN A 404 20.81 -20.84 -7.86
CA ASN A 404 21.74 -21.15 -8.94
C ASN A 404 21.36 -22.50 -9.56
N ILE A 405 20.45 -22.43 -10.52
CA ILE A 405 19.76 -23.57 -11.11
C ILE A 405 20.09 -23.62 -12.60
N GLY A 406 20.50 -24.80 -13.05
CA GLY A 406 20.96 -25.02 -14.41
C GLY A 406 20.71 -26.46 -14.86
N ALA A 407 21.58 -26.95 -15.74
CA ALA A 407 21.43 -28.29 -16.30
C ALA A 407 21.57 -29.39 -15.24
N GLY A 408 20.83 -30.47 -15.45
CA GLY A 408 20.86 -31.63 -14.57
C GLY A 408 20.84 -32.96 -15.30
N ALA A 409 20.37 -34.00 -14.63
CA ALA A 409 20.30 -35.34 -15.20
C ALA A 409 19.45 -35.43 -16.48
N ALA A 410 18.51 -34.50 -16.67
CA ALA A 410 17.69 -34.38 -17.87
C ALA A 410 18.42 -33.77 -19.08
N GLY A 411 19.68 -33.36 -18.92
CA GLY A 411 20.47 -32.67 -19.94
C GLY A 411 20.39 -31.15 -19.84
N ASN A 412 21.06 -30.46 -20.78
CA ASN A 412 21.13 -29.00 -20.82
C ASN A 412 20.29 -28.36 -21.94
N GLN A 413 19.83 -29.12 -22.92
CA GLN A 413 19.10 -28.57 -24.06
C GLN A 413 17.65 -28.26 -23.71
N VAL A 414 17.27 -26.99 -23.87
CA VAL A 414 15.90 -26.48 -23.73
C VAL A 414 15.27 -26.42 -25.12
N VAL A 415 14.11 -27.07 -25.27
CA VAL A 415 13.32 -27.07 -26.50
C VAL A 415 12.00 -26.34 -26.23
N VAL A 416 11.68 -25.34 -27.04
CA VAL A 416 10.47 -24.52 -26.87
C VAL A 416 9.22 -25.42 -26.86
N GLY A 417 8.34 -25.19 -25.87
CA GLY A 417 7.11 -25.97 -25.67
C GLY A 417 7.31 -27.33 -24.98
N THR A 418 8.55 -27.71 -24.65
CA THR A 418 8.85 -28.97 -23.95
C THR A 418 9.35 -28.69 -22.52
N PRO A 419 8.69 -29.19 -21.47
CA PRO A 419 9.17 -29.05 -20.11
C PRO A 419 10.55 -29.73 -19.92
N LEU A 420 11.45 -29.06 -19.21
CA LEU A 420 12.76 -29.61 -18.83
C LEU A 420 12.91 -29.54 -17.30
N VAL A 421 13.30 -30.65 -16.70
CA VAL A 421 13.63 -30.69 -15.26
C VAL A 421 15.04 -30.14 -15.07
N ILE A 422 15.14 -29.06 -14.31
CA ILE A 422 16.39 -28.37 -13.97
C ILE A 422 16.71 -28.58 -12.48
N GLN A 423 17.95 -28.31 -12.07
CA GLN A 423 18.39 -28.54 -10.69
C GLN A 423 19.45 -27.53 -10.26
N THR A 424 19.68 -27.42 -8.96
CA THR A 424 20.80 -26.63 -8.41
C THR A 424 22.11 -27.15 -8.99
N SER A 425 22.78 -26.34 -9.81
CA SER A 425 23.93 -26.77 -10.61
C SER A 425 24.72 -25.58 -11.14
N ASN A 426 26.03 -25.78 -11.31
CA ASN A 426 26.89 -24.84 -12.01
C ASN A 426 26.90 -25.04 -13.53
N ASP A 427 26.16 -26.00 -14.06
CA ASP A 427 26.10 -26.26 -15.50
C ASP A 427 25.04 -25.37 -16.17
N ASN A 428 25.35 -24.86 -17.36
CA ASN A 428 24.46 -23.98 -18.09
C ASN A 428 23.39 -24.78 -18.85
N LEU A 429 22.19 -24.21 -18.95
CA LEU A 429 21.19 -24.61 -19.94
C LEU A 429 21.57 -24.02 -21.29
N ARG A 430 21.09 -24.64 -22.38
CA ARG A 430 21.30 -24.21 -23.76
C ARG A 430 19.97 -24.16 -24.48
N ILE A 431 19.72 -23.08 -25.23
CA ILE A 431 18.56 -22.94 -26.12
C ILE A 431 19.01 -22.48 -27.50
N ASP A 432 18.38 -23.03 -28.53
CA ASP A 432 18.56 -22.61 -29.92
C ASP A 432 17.26 -21.97 -30.42
N ILE A 433 17.29 -20.68 -30.75
CA ILE A 433 16.17 -19.93 -31.31
C ILE A 433 16.24 -20.04 -32.83
N ALA A 434 15.31 -20.81 -33.39
CA ALA A 434 15.17 -20.99 -34.82
C ALA A 434 14.66 -19.71 -35.51
N LYS A 435 14.81 -19.70 -36.83
CA LYS A 435 14.49 -18.57 -37.70
C LYS A 435 13.00 -18.37 -37.92
#